data_AF-X6Q0P0-F1
#
_entry.id   AF-X6Q0P0-F1
#
_cell.length_a   1.000
_cell.length_b   1.000
_cell.length_c   1.000
_cell.angle_alpha   90.00
_cell.angle_beta   90.00
_cell.angle_gamma   90.00
#
_symmetry.space_group_name_H-M   'P 1'
#
loop_
_entity.id
_entity.type
_entity.pdbx_description
1 polymer ?
#
loop_
_entity_poly.entity_id
_entity_poly.type
_entity_poly.pdbx_seq_one_letter_code
_entity_poly.pdbx_strand_id
1 'polypeptide(L)'
;MTIDQQLIRSEAKDYFFLTIGLIIYAAAFTVFLMPYEIVTGGVTGMSAVIYYATGFKIQNTYMIINISLLIVALKILGFKFLMKTIYAIFALYFLLIFAQDLMPKDATGHFVKMLGEGQAFMSLIIGCSLTGTGLAIVFLNNGSTGGTDIIAACVNKYHDISLGQVLMGVDILIVGSCLFFPQFGDVMERLHKMVFGYCTMFIECFMLDHVMNMRRESVQFMIFSWKHEEIAKAIVEETEHALTILDGHGWYTGNDMKVICLLAKRNESKTIFRIIKMVDPTAFVSQSSVIGVYGEGFDQIKIKAKKEMKKQEKKLAEAMKKPANEQK
;
A
#
# COMPACT_ATOMS: atom_id res chain seq x y z
N MET A 1 -3.03 -13.09 -31.49
CA MET A 1 -3.71 -11.77 -31.45
C MET A 1 -4.40 -11.48 -30.11
N THR A 2 -4.55 -12.46 -29.20
CA THR A 2 -5.20 -12.32 -27.89
C THR A 2 -4.33 -11.71 -26.79
N ILE A 3 -3.00 -11.88 -26.86
CA ILE A 3 -2.05 -11.40 -25.83
C ILE A 3 -2.01 -9.86 -25.78
N ASP A 4 -1.98 -9.18 -26.94
CA ASP A 4 -1.96 -7.71 -26.98
C ASP A 4 -3.23 -7.09 -26.39
N GLN A 5 -4.40 -7.68 -26.63
CA GLN A 5 -5.66 -7.15 -26.10
C GLN A 5 -5.75 -7.26 -24.57
N GLN A 6 -5.24 -8.35 -23.99
CA GLN A 6 -5.20 -8.53 -22.54
C GLN A 6 -4.22 -7.53 -21.90
N LEU A 7 -3.05 -7.30 -22.51
CA LEU A 7 -2.05 -6.33 -22.07
C LEU A 7 -2.58 -4.89 -22.16
N ILE A 8 -3.23 -4.53 -23.27
CA ILE A 8 -3.86 -3.21 -23.43
C ILE A 8 -4.96 -3.01 -22.39
N ARG A 9 -5.78 -4.05 -22.14
CA ARG A 9 -6.85 -3.97 -21.14
C ARG A 9 -6.29 -3.84 -19.72
N SER A 10 -5.20 -4.51 -19.39
CA SER A 10 -4.57 -4.36 -18.07
C SER A 10 -3.95 -2.99 -17.89
N GLU A 11 -3.23 -2.48 -18.89
CA GLU A 11 -2.64 -1.14 -18.81
C GLU A 11 -3.74 -0.05 -18.75
N ALA A 12 -4.79 -0.16 -19.57
CA ALA A 12 -5.93 0.77 -19.50
C ALA A 12 -6.61 0.76 -18.12
N LYS A 13 -6.76 -0.42 -17.52
CA LYS A 13 -7.28 -0.57 -16.16
C LYS A 13 -6.36 0.12 -15.14
N ASP A 14 -5.05 -0.05 -15.27
CA ASP A 14 -4.07 0.59 -14.38
C ASP A 14 -4.15 2.12 -14.47
N TYR A 15 -4.17 2.69 -15.68
CA TYR A 15 -4.31 4.14 -15.88
C TYR A 15 -5.65 4.69 -15.39
N PHE A 16 -6.73 3.92 -15.54
CA PHE A 16 -8.04 4.28 -15.01
C PHE A 16 -8.03 4.38 -13.48
N PHE A 17 -7.57 3.33 -12.78
CA PHE A 17 -7.49 3.35 -11.32
C PHE A 17 -6.48 4.37 -10.80
N LEU A 18 -5.35 4.54 -11.49
CA LEU A 18 -4.37 5.56 -11.17
C LEU A 18 -5.01 6.96 -11.24
N THR A 19 -5.80 7.24 -12.29
CA THR A 19 -6.54 8.51 -12.41
C THR A 19 -7.57 8.69 -11.28
N ILE A 20 -8.30 7.64 -10.91
CA ILE A 20 -9.22 7.67 -9.76
C ILE A 20 -8.47 8.03 -8.47
N GLY A 21 -7.33 7.39 -8.21
CA GLY A 21 -6.51 7.67 -7.03
C GLY A 21 -6.06 9.13 -6.99
N LEU A 22 -5.65 9.70 -8.12
CA LEU A 22 -5.26 11.10 -8.24
C LEU A 22 -6.41 12.07 -8.05
N ILE A 23 -7.61 11.76 -8.56
CA ILE A 23 -8.81 12.59 -8.34
C ILE A 23 -9.16 12.62 -6.86
N ILE A 24 -9.16 11.45 -6.18
CA ILE A 24 -9.42 11.35 -4.74
C ILE A 24 -8.39 12.18 -3.98
N TYR A 25 -7.09 12.02 -4.31
CA TYR A 25 -6.01 12.75 -3.68
C TYR A 25 -6.17 14.27 -3.86
N ALA A 26 -6.33 14.74 -5.10
CA ALA A 26 -6.44 16.16 -5.41
C ALA A 26 -7.66 16.81 -4.75
N ALA A 27 -8.81 16.13 -4.79
CA ALA A 27 -10.03 16.60 -4.15
C ALA A 27 -9.87 16.65 -2.62
N ALA A 28 -9.34 15.59 -2.02
CA ALA A 28 -9.15 15.53 -0.57
C ALA A 28 -8.17 16.60 -0.08
N PHE A 29 -7.06 16.77 -0.78
CA PHE A 29 -6.06 17.78 -0.48
C PHE A 29 -6.64 19.18 -0.57
N THR A 30 -7.34 19.48 -1.67
CA THR A 30 -7.86 20.83 -1.91
C THR A 30 -9.04 21.17 -1.00
N VAL A 31 -9.94 20.21 -0.72
CA VAL A 31 -11.16 20.47 0.05
C VAL A 31 -10.93 20.40 1.56
N PHE A 32 -10.10 19.46 2.05
CA PHE A 32 -9.96 19.22 3.48
C PHE A 32 -8.65 19.73 4.07
N LEU A 33 -7.56 19.81 3.30
CA LEU A 33 -6.25 20.18 3.85
C LEU A 33 -5.92 21.65 3.58
N MET A 34 -6.10 22.09 2.34
CA MET A 34 -5.76 23.45 1.89
C MET A 34 -6.51 24.59 2.63
N PRO A 35 -7.85 24.59 2.78
CA PRO A 35 -8.57 25.69 3.47
C PRO A 35 -8.28 25.80 4.98
N TYR A 36 -7.69 24.76 5.57
CA TYR A 36 -7.26 24.74 6.97
C TYR A 36 -5.74 24.94 7.11
N GLU A 37 -5.04 25.25 6.02
CA GLU A 37 -3.58 25.41 5.95
C GLU A 37 -2.81 24.22 6.52
N ILE A 38 -3.40 23.03 6.41
CA ILE A 38 -2.80 21.80 6.92
C ILE A 38 -1.67 21.39 5.97
N VAL A 39 -0.50 21.16 6.54
CA VAL A 39 0.69 20.72 5.82
C VAL A 39 0.80 19.20 5.91
N THR A 40 0.84 18.52 4.77
CA THR A 40 1.11 17.08 4.67
C THR A 40 2.60 16.81 4.62
N GLY A 41 2.99 15.52 4.63
CA GLY A 41 4.34 15.12 4.26
C GLY A 41 4.65 15.32 2.77
N GLY A 42 5.90 15.03 2.40
CA GLY A 42 6.35 14.95 1.02
C GLY A 42 6.43 16.27 0.24
N VAL A 43 6.47 16.13 -1.08
CA VAL A 43 6.67 17.27 -1.99
C VAL A 43 5.43 18.13 -2.11
N THR A 44 4.24 17.56 -2.06
CA THR A 44 2.98 18.33 -2.01
C THR A 44 2.91 19.17 -0.74
N GLY A 45 3.29 18.60 0.41
CA GLY A 45 3.38 19.33 1.68
C GLY A 45 4.39 20.47 1.65
N MET A 46 5.60 20.21 1.16
CA MET A 46 6.62 21.26 0.94
C MET A 46 6.12 22.35 0.00
N SER A 47 5.38 21.97 -1.05
CA SER A 47 4.80 22.92 -1.99
C SER A 47 3.70 23.76 -1.34
N ALA A 48 2.90 23.18 -0.44
CA ALA A 48 1.89 23.89 0.34
C ALA A 48 2.53 24.91 1.28
N VAL A 49 3.61 24.55 1.95
CA VAL A 49 4.38 25.45 2.82
C VAL A 49 4.89 26.66 2.04
N ILE A 50 5.46 26.45 0.85
CA ILE A 50 5.92 27.54 -0.02
C ILE A 50 4.73 28.40 -0.48
N TYR A 51 3.61 27.79 -0.82
CA TYR A 51 2.38 28.52 -1.18
C TYR A 51 1.87 29.38 -0.03
N TYR A 52 1.78 28.86 1.19
CA TYR A 52 1.33 29.61 2.37
C TYR A 52 2.29 30.75 2.73
N ALA A 53 3.60 30.57 2.52
CA ALA A 53 4.60 31.58 2.84
C ALA A 53 4.75 32.68 1.77
N THR A 54 4.52 32.36 0.49
CA THR A 54 4.89 33.26 -0.63
C THR A 54 3.77 33.53 -1.63
N GLY A 55 2.66 32.81 -1.54
CA GLY A 55 1.60 32.80 -2.55
C GLY A 55 1.99 32.11 -3.87
N PHE A 56 3.20 31.53 -3.96
CA PHE A 56 3.64 30.84 -5.16
C PHE A 56 2.85 29.55 -5.35
N LYS A 57 2.19 29.43 -6.50
CA LYS A 57 1.23 28.38 -6.82
C LYS A 57 1.80 26.97 -6.54
N ILE A 58 1.11 26.22 -5.69
CA ILE A 58 1.52 24.90 -5.19
C ILE A 58 1.95 23.93 -6.31
N GLN A 59 1.18 23.87 -7.38
CA GLN A 59 1.40 22.98 -8.52
C GLN A 59 2.73 23.26 -9.24
N ASN A 60 3.21 24.51 -9.23
CA ASN A 60 4.47 24.87 -9.89
C ASN A 60 5.67 24.36 -9.10
N THR A 61 5.68 24.55 -7.78
CA THR A 61 6.71 24.00 -6.89
C THR A 61 6.75 22.48 -6.98
N TYR A 62 5.57 21.85 -6.94
CA TYR A 62 5.42 20.40 -7.06
C TYR A 62 6.04 19.88 -8.36
N MET A 63 5.76 20.53 -9.51
CA MET A 63 6.31 20.13 -10.80
C MET A 63 7.85 20.26 -10.85
N ILE A 64 8.38 21.38 -10.35
CA ILE A 64 9.84 21.63 -10.35
C ILE A 64 10.58 20.55 -9.57
N ILE A 65 10.14 20.27 -8.34
CA ILE A 65 10.78 19.26 -7.49
C ILE A 65 10.65 17.87 -8.14
N ASN A 66 9.49 17.52 -8.70
CA ASN A 66 9.29 16.23 -9.32
C ASN A 66 10.13 15.98 -10.57
N ILE A 67 10.34 17.00 -11.41
CA ILE A 67 11.24 16.87 -12.57
C ILE A 67 12.66 16.48 -12.11
N SER A 68 13.15 17.09 -11.03
CA SER A 68 14.48 16.75 -10.48
C SER A 68 14.55 15.32 -9.93
N LEU A 69 13.51 14.86 -9.23
CA LEU A 69 13.47 13.52 -8.65
C LEU A 69 13.29 12.42 -9.70
N LEU A 70 12.54 12.68 -10.77
CA LEU A 70 12.37 11.74 -11.90
C LEU A 70 13.71 11.41 -12.57
N ILE A 71 14.62 12.38 -12.68
CA ILE A 71 15.97 12.17 -13.23
C ILE A 71 16.75 11.15 -12.40
N VAL A 72 16.61 11.20 -11.07
CA VAL A 72 17.28 10.25 -10.16
C VAL A 72 16.64 8.86 -10.24
N ALA A 73 15.31 8.80 -10.32
CA ALA A 73 14.56 7.54 -10.35
C ALA A 73 14.64 6.73 -11.65
N LEU A 74 14.97 7.39 -12.76
CA LEU A 74 15.14 6.78 -14.09
C LEU A 74 16.03 5.53 -14.08
N LYS A 75 17.06 5.50 -13.22
CA LYS A 75 18.01 4.37 -13.11
C LYS A 75 17.51 3.21 -12.24
N ILE A 76 16.50 3.43 -11.39
CA ILE A 76 16.14 2.49 -10.32
C ILE A 76 14.82 1.78 -10.59
N LEU A 77 13.75 2.50 -10.96
CA LEU A 77 12.38 1.98 -10.87
C LEU A 77 11.86 1.27 -12.14
N GLY A 78 12.59 1.35 -13.25
CA GLY A 78 12.23 0.72 -14.51
C GLY A 78 11.24 1.54 -15.35
N PHE A 79 11.22 1.29 -16.66
CA PHE A 79 10.57 2.18 -17.64
C PHE A 79 9.04 2.28 -17.46
N LYS A 80 8.35 1.14 -17.23
CA LYS A 80 6.89 1.13 -17.06
C LYS A 80 6.43 1.96 -15.87
N PHE A 81 7.06 1.77 -14.70
CA PHE A 81 6.75 2.55 -13.49
C PHE A 81 6.99 4.04 -13.71
N LEU A 82 8.10 4.37 -14.38
CA LEU A 82 8.44 5.76 -14.69
C LEU A 82 7.40 6.43 -15.58
N MET A 83 6.95 5.78 -16.67
CA MET A 83 5.93 6.36 -17.56
C MET A 83 4.61 6.61 -16.84
N LYS A 84 4.18 5.69 -15.97
CA LYS A 84 2.99 5.87 -15.13
C LYS A 84 3.16 6.99 -14.11
N THR A 85 4.36 7.13 -13.53
CA THR A 85 4.69 8.21 -12.59
C THR A 85 4.72 9.57 -13.28
N ILE A 86 5.29 9.66 -14.48
CA ILE A 86 5.25 10.88 -15.30
C ILE A 86 3.80 11.28 -15.57
N TYR A 87 2.98 10.35 -16.07
CA TYR A 87 1.56 10.59 -16.26
C TYR A 87 0.89 11.07 -14.97
N ALA A 88 1.15 10.39 -13.85
CA ALA A 88 0.55 10.74 -12.56
C ALA A 88 0.93 12.15 -12.10
N ILE A 89 2.18 12.56 -12.27
CA ILE A 89 2.67 13.90 -11.92
C ILE A 89 1.97 14.97 -12.75
N PHE A 90 1.89 14.77 -14.07
CA PHE A 90 1.20 15.72 -14.96
C PHE A 90 -0.31 15.75 -14.69
N ALA A 91 -0.95 14.59 -14.53
CA ALA A 91 -2.36 14.51 -14.21
C ALA A 91 -2.66 15.19 -12.86
N LEU A 92 -1.85 14.94 -11.83
CA LEU A 92 -2.04 15.58 -10.52
C LEU A 92 -1.85 17.09 -10.58
N TYR A 93 -0.87 17.57 -11.35
CA TYR A 93 -0.67 19.00 -11.60
C TYR A 93 -1.94 19.67 -12.14
N PHE A 94 -2.55 19.11 -13.19
CA PHE A 94 -3.78 19.66 -13.77
C PHE A 94 -4.98 19.48 -12.84
N LEU A 95 -5.10 18.35 -12.15
CA LEU A 95 -6.17 18.10 -11.18
C LEU A 95 -6.11 19.07 -10.01
N LEU A 96 -4.93 19.43 -9.52
CA LEU A 96 -4.77 20.43 -8.46
C LEU A 96 -5.18 21.82 -8.93
N ILE A 97 -4.90 22.20 -10.20
CA ILE A 97 -5.40 23.45 -10.77
C ILE A 97 -6.93 23.42 -10.81
N PHE A 98 -7.48 22.38 -11.43
CA PHE A 98 -8.93 22.25 -11.61
C PHE A 98 -9.68 22.21 -10.27
N ALA A 99 -9.16 21.46 -9.29
CA ALA A 99 -9.76 21.37 -7.96
C ALA A 99 -9.76 22.72 -7.24
N GLN A 100 -8.67 23.50 -7.35
CA GLN A 100 -8.59 24.85 -6.75
C GLN A 100 -9.53 25.85 -7.44
N ASP A 101 -9.70 25.74 -8.76
CA ASP A 101 -10.61 26.62 -9.52
C ASP A 101 -12.08 26.31 -9.23
N LEU A 102 -12.43 25.04 -8.96
CA LEU A 102 -13.78 24.62 -8.61
C LEU A 102 -14.16 24.97 -7.17
N MET A 103 -13.18 25.20 -6.31
CA MET A 103 -13.40 25.41 -4.89
C MET A 103 -14.02 26.78 -4.62
N PRO A 104 -15.14 26.86 -3.87
CA PRO A 104 -15.74 28.14 -3.52
C PRO A 104 -14.79 28.97 -2.66
N LYS A 105 -14.73 30.26 -2.97
CA LYS A 105 -13.98 31.26 -2.21
C LYS A 105 -14.95 32.21 -1.52
N ASP A 106 -14.60 32.62 -0.32
CA ASP A 106 -15.36 33.62 0.43
C ASP A 106 -15.17 35.03 -0.16
N ALA A 107 -15.86 36.02 0.40
CA ALA A 107 -15.79 37.42 -0.04
C ALA A 107 -14.38 38.03 0.09
N THR A 108 -13.48 37.41 0.86
CA THR A 108 -12.09 37.82 1.03
C THR A 108 -11.13 37.09 0.08
N GLY A 109 -11.64 36.17 -0.73
CA GLY A 109 -10.86 35.39 -1.69
C GLY A 109 -10.20 34.14 -1.08
N HIS A 110 -10.49 33.80 0.17
CA HIS A 110 -10.00 32.60 0.82
C HIS A 110 -10.91 31.40 0.54
N PHE A 111 -10.33 30.21 0.54
CA PHE A 111 -11.07 28.98 0.33
C PHE A 111 -12.07 28.72 1.46
N VAL A 112 -13.31 28.36 1.11
CA VAL A 112 -14.34 28.07 2.10
C VAL A 112 -14.01 26.77 2.84
N LYS A 113 -14.00 26.85 4.17
CA LYS A 113 -13.81 25.71 5.08
C LYS A 113 -15.06 24.84 5.13
N MET A 114 -15.04 23.70 4.45
CA MET A 114 -16.23 22.84 4.27
C MET A 114 -16.81 22.26 5.58
N LEU A 115 -15.99 22.02 6.60
CA LEU A 115 -16.46 21.56 7.92
C LEU A 115 -16.78 22.72 8.88
N GLY A 116 -16.56 23.97 8.46
CA GLY A 116 -16.67 25.15 9.31
C GLY A 116 -15.40 25.45 10.11
N GLU A 117 -15.45 26.56 10.84
CA GLU A 117 -14.34 27.06 11.65
C GLU A 117 -14.03 26.16 12.86
N GLY A 118 -12.76 26.08 13.25
CA GLY A 118 -12.31 25.28 14.40
C GLY A 118 -12.27 23.75 14.17
N GLN A 119 -12.63 23.27 12.98
CA GLN A 119 -12.66 21.83 12.65
C GLN A 119 -11.38 21.29 11.98
N ALA A 120 -10.24 21.98 12.16
CA ALA A 120 -8.99 21.63 11.49
C ALA A 120 -8.55 20.17 11.74
N PHE A 121 -8.69 19.66 12.97
CA PHE A 121 -8.32 18.28 13.29
C PHE A 121 -9.25 17.23 12.64
N MET A 122 -10.55 17.50 12.57
CA MET A 122 -11.49 16.62 11.87
C MET A 122 -11.19 16.63 10.36
N SER A 123 -10.94 17.81 9.80
CA SER A 123 -10.57 17.97 8.39
C SER A 123 -9.25 17.26 8.07
N LEU A 124 -8.28 17.31 8.98
CA LEU A 124 -7.02 16.57 8.91
C LEU A 124 -7.26 15.06 8.81
N ILE A 125 -8.07 14.48 9.71
CA ILE A 125 -8.34 13.03 9.70
C ILE A 125 -8.97 12.61 8.38
N ILE A 126 -10.00 13.33 7.92
CA ILE A 126 -10.72 13.00 6.68
C ILE A 126 -9.80 13.19 5.47
N GLY A 127 -9.13 14.34 5.40
CA GLY A 127 -8.20 14.70 4.33
C GLY A 127 -7.09 13.67 4.18
N CYS A 128 -6.34 13.41 5.26
CA CYS A 128 -5.23 12.45 5.26
C CYS A 128 -5.69 11.01 5.01
N SER A 129 -6.89 10.62 5.46
CA SER A 129 -7.41 9.29 5.18
C SER A 129 -7.73 9.09 3.70
N LEU A 130 -8.28 10.12 3.06
CA LEU A 130 -8.57 10.10 1.63
C LEU A 130 -7.30 10.25 0.78
N THR A 131 -6.36 11.14 1.13
CA THR A 131 -5.10 11.28 0.40
C THR A 131 -4.25 10.01 0.52
N GLY A 132 -4.16 9.40 1.72
CA GLY A 132 -3.48 8.12 1.93
C GLY A 132 -4.10 6.98 1.10
N THR A 133 -5.44 6.94 1.02
CA THR A 133 -6.15 5.99 0.16
C THR A 133 -5.87 6.23 -1.32
N GLY A 134 -5.93 7.49 -1.78
CA GLY A 134 -5.63 7.87 -3.16
C GLY A 134 -4.19 7.50 -3.54
N LEU A 135 -3.25 7.73 -2.64
CA LEU A 135 -1.84 7.39 -2.80
C LEU A 135 -1.62 5.88 -2.90
N ALA A 136 -2.26 5.09 -2.03
CA ALA A 136 -2.23 3.63 -2.13
C ALA A 136 -2.82 3.12 -3.45
N ILE A 137 -3.92 3.69 -3.95
CA ILE A 137 -4.48 3.33 -5.25
C ILE A 137 -3.46 3.59 -6.37
N VAL A 138 -2.76 4.72 -6.36
CA VAL A 138 -1.72 5.05 -7.34
C VAL A 138 -0.58 4.02 -7.29
N PHE A 139 -0.08 3.68 -6.10
CA PHE A 139 0.97 2.69 -5.91
C PHE A 139 0.54 1.26 -6.33
N LEU A 140 -0.68 0.85 -6.00
CA LEU A 140 -1.24 -0.45 -6.40
C LEU A 140 -1.29 -0.65 -7.92
N ASN A 141 -1.29 0.44 -8.70
CA ASN A 141 -1.28 0.41 -10.17
C ASN A 141 0.11 0.71 -10.76
N ASN A 142 1.18 0.59 -9.95
CA ASN A 142 2.58 0.81 -10.32
C ASN A 142 2.88 2.26 -10.79
N GLY A 143 2.22 3.24 -10.18
CA GLY A 143 2.56 4.66 -10.33
C GLY A 143 3.00 5.28 -9.00
N SER A 144 3.32 6.56 -9.05
CA SER A 144 3.65 7.38 -7.88
C SER A 144 3.17 8.81 -8.14
N THR A 145 2.81 9.56 -7.09
CA THR A 145 2.49 10.98 -7.21
C THR A 145 3.75 11.86 -7.28
N GLY A 146 4.93 11.26 -7.42
CA GLY A 146 6.20 11.96 -7.38
C GLY A 146 6.67 12.22 -5.94
N GLY A 147 7.76 12.95 -5.81
CA GLY A 147 8.22 13.43 -4.52
C GLY A 147 8.85 12.34 -3.67
N THR A 148 8.51 12.34 -2.38
CA THR A 148 9.02 11.34 -1.43
C THR A 148 8.52 9.93 -1.74
N ASP A 149 7.40 9.79 -2.46
CA ASP A 149 6.93 8.52 -3.01
C ASP A 149 7.97 7.82 -3.89
N ILE A 150 8.71 8.59 -4.68
CA ILE A 150 9.74 8.05 -5.57
C ILE A 150 10.86 7.43 -4.73
N ILE A 151 11.25 8.10 -3.64
CA ILE A 151 12.26 7.62 -2.70
C ILE A 151 11.75 6.35 -2.02
N ALA A 152 10.49 6.36 -1.56
CA ALA A 152 9.85 5.21 -0.94
C ALA A 152 9.80 3.99 -1.87
N ALA A 153 9.42 4.20 -3.14
CA ALA A 153 9.44 3.16 -4.15
C ALA A 153 10.85 2.59 -4.40
N CYS A 154 11.87 3.46 -4.44
CA CYS A 154 13.25 3.03 -4.64
C CYS A 154 13.75 2.15 -3.48
N VAL A 155 13.44 2.53 -2.24
CA VAL A 155 13.82 1.75 -1.05
C VAL A 155 13.04 0.44 -0.99
N ASN A 156 11.72 0.48 -1.16
CA ASN A 156 10.84 -0.71 -1.13
C ASN A 156 11.21 -1.74 -2.21
N LYS A 157 11.77 -1.30 -3.35
CA LYS A 157 12.27 -2.20 -4.40
C LYS A 157 13.38 -3.13 -3.92
N TYR A 158 14.22 -2.70 -2.97
CA TYR A 158 15.38 -3.47 -2.49
C TYR A 158 15.26 -3.93 -1.03
N HIS A 159 14.32 -3.36 -0.27
CA HIS A 159 14.12 -3.62 1.14
C HIS A 159 12.67 -3.97 1.43
N ASP A 160 12.46 -4.90 2.37
CA ASP A 160 11.14 -5.34 2.79
C ASP A 160 10.57 -4.44 3.90
N ILE A 161 10.46 -3.16 3.59
CA ILE A 161 9.96 -2.10 4.48
C ILE A 161 8.69 -1.54 3.82
N SER A 162 7.63 -1.27 4.57
CA SER A 162 6.39 -0.73 3.98
C SER A 162 6.62 0.64 3.34
N LEU A 163 5.81 0.99 2.34
CA LEU A 163 5.91 2.31 1.69
C LEU A 163 5.66 3.43 2.69
N GLY A 164 4.64 3.28 3.55
CA GLY A 164 4.32 4.24 4.60
C GLY A 164 5.45 4.43 5.61
N GLN A 165 6.18 3.37 5.98
CA GLN A 165 7.34 3.49 6.87
C GLN A 165 8.48 4.30 6.24
N VAL A 166 8.78 4.08 4.95
CA VAL A 166 9.82 4.86 4.27
C VAL A 166 9.40 6.32 4.11
N LEU A 167 8.15 6.57 3.69
CA LEU A 167 7.58 7.91 3.59
C LEU A 167 7.65 8.64 4.92
N MET A 168 7.17 8.03 6.01
CA MET A 168 7.20 8.61 7.35
C MET A 168 8.64 8.92 7.79
N GLY A 169 9.61 8.05 7.51
CA GLY A 169 11.01 8.31 7.83
C GLY A 169 11.58 9.54 7.09
N VAL A 170 11.29 9.69 5.80
CA VAL A 170 11.71 10.86 5.01
C VAL A 170 10.98 12.12 5.46
N ASP A 171 9.67 12.01 5.70
CA ASP A 171 8.82 13.15 6.03
C ASP A 171 9.04 13.67 7.45
N ILE A 172 9.42 12.81 8.41
CA ILE A 172 9.86 13.26 9.74
C ILE A 172 11.06 14.21 9.62
N LEU A 173 12.03 13.90 8.75
CA LEU A 173 13.18 14.77 8.53
C LEU A 173 12.76 16.08 7.86
N ILE A 174 11.86 16.02 6.89
CA ILE A 174 11.35 17.20 6.17
C ILE A 174 10.57 18.11 7.11
N VAL A 175 9.56 17.59 7.82
CA VAL A 175 8.71 18.38 8.72
C VAL A 175 9.50 18.84 9.94
N GLY A 176 10.36 17.99 10.50
CA GLY A 176 11.26 18.35 11.60
C GLY A 176 12.22 19.48 11.22
N SER A 177 12.59 19.60 9.94
CA SER A 177 13.45 20.69 9.48
C SER A 177 12.83 22.08 9.67
N CYS A 178 11.50 22.20 9.79
CA CYS A 178 10.80 23.46 10.09
C CYS A 178 11.30 24.12 11.39
N LEU A 179 11.81 23.33 12.35
CA LEU A 179 12.43 23.82 13.59
C LEU A 179 13.79 24.52 13.38
N PHE A 180 14.34 24.51 12.17
CA PHE A 180 15.56 25.27 11.82
C PHE A 180 15.34 26.52 10.98
N PHE A 181 14.16 26.68 10.34
CA PHE A 181 13.80 27.89 9.58
C PHE A 181 12.95 28.90 10.38
N PRO A 182 13.50 30.07 10.77
CA PRO A 182 12.77 31.08 11.56
C PRO A 182 11.60 31.74 10.81
N GLN A 183 11.56 31.59 9.48
CA GLN A 183 10.53 32.12 8.59
C GLN A 183 9.14 31.55 8.88
N PHE A 184 9.06 30.41 9.60
CA PHE A 184 7.81 29.73 9.91
C PHE A 184 7.12 30.20 11.20
N GLY A 185 7.66 31.23 11.86
CA GLY A 185 7.09 31.85 13.04
C GLY A 185 7.95 31.71 14.28
N ASP A 186 7.37 32.06 15.43
CA ASP A 186 8.02 31.84 16.72
C ASP A 186 8.17 30.35 17.04
N VAL A 187 8.99 30.03 18.05
CA VAL A 187 9.26 28.64 18.45
C VAL A 187 7.97 27.84 18.70
N MET A 188 6.96 28.47 19.30
CA MET A 188 5.68 27.81 19.59
C MET A 188 4.85 27.52 18.33
N GLU A 189 4.81 28.44 17.37
CA GLU A 189 4.10 28.23 16.11
C GLU A 189 4.77 27.13 15.27
N ARG A 190 6.10 27.09 15.29
CA ARG A 190 6.89 26.08 14.58
C ARG A 190 6.68 24.68 15.18
N LEU A 191 6.63 24.59 16.51
CA LEU A 191 6.27 23.35 17.19
C LEU A 191 4.84 22.91 16.86
N HIS A 192 3.88 23.84 16.85
CA HIS A 192 2.49 23.55 16.49
C HIS A 192 2.39 22.98 15.07
N LYS A 193 3.02 23.62 14.09
CA LYS A 193 3.06 23.16 12.69
C LYS A 193 3.74 21.79 12.55
N MET A 194 4.83 21.57 13.29
CA MET A 194 5.54 20.28 13.29
C MET A 194 4.64 19.16 13.85
N VAL A 195 3.98 19.38 14.98
CA VAL A 195 3.09 18.37 15.59
C VAL A 195 1.92 18.05 14.67
N PHE A 196 1.29 19.07 14.06
CA PHE A 196 0.25 18.85 13.07
C PHE A 196 0.77 18.09 11.85
N GLY A 197 1.95 18.44 11.34
CA GLY A 197 2.60 17.71 10.23
C GLY A 197 2.92 16.26 10.57
N TYR A 198 3.30 15.96 11.82
CA TYR A 198 3.50 14.58 12.28
C TYR A 198 2.18 13.80 12.37
N CYS A 199 1.09 14.46 12.81
CA CYS A 199 -0.23 13.83 12.79
C CYS A 199 -0.71 13.55 11.36
N THR A 200 -0.53 14.48 10.41
CA THR A 200 -0.93 14.29 9.01
C THR A 200 -0.20 13.11 8.39
N MET A 201 1.13 13.07 8.49
CA MET A 201 1.93 11.98 7.90
C MET A 201 1.62 10.64 8.54
N PHE A 202 1.35 10.58 9.85
CA PHE A 202 1.03 9.32 10.52
C PHE A 202 -0.27 8.74 10.00
N ILE A 203 -1.33 9.55 9.92
CA ILE A 203 -2.65 9.10 9.43
C ILE A 203 -2.57 8.75 7.94
N GLU A 204 -1.93 9.59 7.13
CA GLU A 204 -1.80 9.38 5.69
C GLU A 204 -0.99 8.10 5.38
N CYS A 205 0.17 7.91 6.01
CA CYS A 205 1.01 6.72 5.83
C CYS A 205 0.34 5.46 6.39
N PHE A 206 -0.36 5.56 7.52
CA PHE A 206 -1.13 4.44 8.06
C PHE A 206 -2.24 4.01 7.09
N MET A 207 -2.99 4.96 6.55
CA MET A 207 -4.06 4.68 5.59
C MET A 207 -3.51 4.16 4.27
N LEU A 208 -2.37 4.66 3.81
CA LEU A 208 -1.65 4.11 2.67
C LEU A 208 -1.33 2.63 2.89
N ASP A 209 -0.62 2.31 3.97
CA ASP A 209 -0.19 0.93 4.25
C ASP A 209 -1.40 0.01 4.47
N HIS A 210 -2.45 0.49 5.13
CA HIS A 210 -3.69 -0.25 5.32
C HIS A 210 -4.31 -0.67 3.98
N VAL A 211 -4.47 0.27 3.03
CA VAL A 211 -5.04 -0.01 1.71
C VAL A 211 -4.10 -0.86 0.85
N MET A 212 -2.79 -0.66 0.95
CA MET A 212 -1.79 -1.51 0.26
C MET A 212 -1.87 -2.96 0.74
N ASN A 213 -2.04 -3.17 2.05
CA ASN A 213 -2.06 -4.49 2.67
C ASN A 213 -3.41 -5.20 2.49
N MET A 214 -4.52 -4.49 2.33
CA MET A 214 -5.85 -5.09 2.09
C MET A 214 -5.87 -6.12 0.93
N ARG A 215 -5.03 -5.97 -0.09
CA ARG A 215 -4.94 -6.91 -1.22
C ARG A 215 -3.99 -8.09 -0.98
N ARG A 216 -3.08 -7.98 -0.02
CA ARG A 216 -2.03 -8.96 0.28
C ARG A 216 -2.30 -9.78 1.54
N GLU A 217 -3.29 -9.40 2.34
CA GLU A 217 -3.70 -10.17 3.50
C GLU A 217 -4.06 -11.60 3.08
N SER A 218 -3.35 -12.55 3.66
CA SER A 218 -3.66 -13.96 3.57
C SER A 218 -4.48 -14.38 4.77
N VAL A 219 -5.27 -15.42 4.59
CA VAL A 219 -6.08 -16.04 5.63
C VAL A 219 -5.80 -17.53 5.64
N GLN A 220 -5.88 -18.11 6.83
CA GLN A 220 -5.87 -19.56 7.01
C GLN A 220 -7.30 -20.03 7.24
N PHE A 221 -7.72 -21.02 6.45
CA PHE A 221 -8.95 -21.77 6.65
C PHE A 221 -8.62 -23.10 7.32
N MET A 222 -9.38 -23.40 8.36
CA MET A 222 -9.47 -24.73 8.96
C MET A 222 -10.91 -25.21 8.76
N ILE A 223 -11.09 -26.17 7.87
CA ILE A 223 -12.42 -26.67 7.46
C ILE A 223 -12.61 -28.06 8.05
N PHE A 224 -13.63 -28.19 8.89
CA PHE A 224 -14.01 -29.39 9.61
C PHE A 224 -15.31 -29.93 9.01
N SER A 225 -15.22 -31.06 8.30
CA SER A 225 -16.37 -31.67 7.63
C SER A 225 -16.14 -33.17 7.40
N TRP A 226 -17.22 -33.94 7.44
CA TRP A 226 -17.21 -35.36 7.05
C TRP A 226 -17.07 -35.55 5.54
N LYS A 227 -17.39 -34.53 4.74
CA LYS A 227 -17.22 -34.50 3.28
C LYS A 227 -15.92 -33.80 2.86
N HIS A 228 -14.86 -33.94 3.66
CA HIS A 228 -13.59 -33.25 3.42
C HIS A 228 -12.99 -33.55 2.03
N GLU A 229 -13.16 -34.77 1.50
CA GLU A 229 -12.64 -35.13 0.17
C GLU A 229 -13.33 -34.37 -0.96
N GLU A 230 -14.67 -34.30 -0.91
CA GLU A 230 -15.46 -33.56 -1.90
C GLU A 230 -15.13 -32.06 -1.87
N ILE A 231 -15.02 -31.49 -0.66
CA ILE A 231 -14.64 -30.09 -0.47
C ILE A 231 -13.22 -29.85 -0.99
N ALA A 232 -12.26 -30.70 -0.63
CA ALA A 232 -10.87 -30.57 -1.06
C ALA A 232 -10.77 -30.62 -2.59
N LYS A 233 -11.46 -31.56 -3.22
CA LYS A 233 -11.49 -31.68 -4.68
C LYS A 233 -12.09 -30.44 -5.35
N ALA A 234 -13.24 -29.97 -4.86
CA ALA A 234 -13.89 -28.78 -5.42
C ALA A 234 -13.03 -27.51 -5.28
N ILE A 235 -12.34 -27.34 -4.15
CA ILE A 235 -11.43 -26.21 -3.94
C ILE A 235 -10.24 -26.30 -4.92
N VAL A 236 -9.58 -27.46 -5.02
CA VAL A 236 -8.42 -27.62 -5.92
C VAL A 236 -8.81 -27.38 -7.39
N GLU A 237 -9.97 -27.85 -7.83
CA GLU A 237 -10.46 -27.70 -9.20
C GLU A 237 -10.87 -26.25 -9.53
N GLU A 238 -11.47 -25.52 -8.59
CA GLU A 238 -11.94 -24.14 -8.84
C GLU A 238 -10.90 -23.05 -8.53
N THR A 239 -9.98 -23.28 -7.59
CA THR A 239 -9.09 -22.23 -7.09
C THR A 239 -7.60 -22.49 -7.31
N GLU A 240 -7.20 -23.65 -7.85
CA GLU A 240 -5.78 -24.06 -8.05
C GLU A 240 -4.92 -23.99 -6.77
N HIS A 241 -5.54 -23.96 -5.59
CA HIS A 241 -4.81 -23.88 -4.33
C HIS A 241 -4.25 -25.25 -3.91
N ALA A 242 -3.02 -25.25 -3.41
CA ALA A 242 -2.52 -26.37 -2.62
C ALA A 242 -3.19 -26.37 -1.23
N LEU A 243 -3.56 -27.55 -0.74
CA LEU A 243 -4.15 -27.73 0.59
C LEU A 243 -3.45 -28.86 1.33
N THR A 244 -3.52 -28.82 2.66
CA THR A 244 -2.99 -29.86 3.54
C THR A 244 -4.14 -30.51 4.28
N ILE A 245 -4.16 -31.84 4.33
CA ILE A 245 -5.10 -32.60 5.14
C ILE A 245 -4.44 -32.91 6.49
N LEU A 246 -5.08 -32.50 7.57
CA LEU A 246 -4.66 -32.76 8.95
C LEU A 246 -5.55 -33.85 9.56
N ASP A 247 -4.92 -34.76 10.29
CA ASP A 247 -5.62 -35.79 11.05
C ASP A 247 -6.12 -35.21 12.38
N GLY A 248 -7.42 -35.33 12.62
CA GLY A 248 -8.07 -34.88 13.84
C GLY A 248 -8.90 -36.00 14.47
N HIS A 249 -9.29 -35.78 15.72
CA HIS A 249 -10.14 -36.71 16.46
C HIS A 249 -11.20 -35.91 17.20
N GLY A 250 -12.47 -36.21 16.93
CA GLY A 250 -13.59 -35.49 17.53
C GLY A 250 -13.75 -35.88 18.99
N TRP A 251 -13.54 -34.95 19.93
CA TRP A 251 -13.69 -35.25 21.36
C TRP A 251 -15.10 -35.72 21.74
N TYR A 252 -16.14 -35.07 21.21
CA TYR A 252 -17.53 -35.41 21.54
C TYR A 252 -18.02 -36.67 20.83
N THR A 253 -17.64 -36.87 19.57
CA THR A 253 -18.08 -38.02 18.76
C THR A 253 -17.20 -39.26 18.95
N GLY A 254 -15.95 -39.09 19.39
CA GLY A 254 -14.95 -40.16 19.47
C GLY A 254 -14.47 -40.69 18.12
N ASN A 255 -14.84 -40.03 17.03
CA ASN A 255 -14.54 -40.49 15.67
C ASN A 255 -13.33 -39.74 15.10
N ASP A 256 -12.49 -40.45 14.34
CA ASP A 256 -11.45 -39.84 13.52
C ASP A 256 -12.09 -38.94 12.46
N MET A 257 -11.52 -37.75 12.29
CA MET A 257 -11.97 -36.80 11.29
C MET A 257 -10.77 -36.17 10.60
N LYS A 258 -10.94 -35.75 9.35
CA LYS A 258 -9.91 -34.99 8.64
C LYS A 258 -10.28 -33.51 8.64
N VAL A 259 -9.26 -32.65 8.72
CA VAL A 259 -9.40 -31.20 8.70
C VAL A 259 -8.60 -30.64 7.53
N ILE A 260 -9.23 -29.82 6.69
CA ILE A 260 -8.54 -29.16 5.59
C ILE A 260 -7.90 -27.89 6.13
N CYS A 261 -6.57 -27.79 6.00
CA CYS A 261 -5.80 -26.57 6.23
C CYS A 261 -5.46 -25.95 4.88
N LEU A 262 -5.97 -24.74 4.64
CA LEU A 262 -5.83 -24.02 3.39
C LEU A 262 -5.37 -22.59 3.68
N LEU A 263 -4.29 -22.16 3.01
CA LEU A 263 -3.83 -20.78 3.01
C LEU A 263 -4.29 -20.16 1.71
N ALA A 264 -4.99 -19.03 1.78
CA ALA A 264 -5.53 -18.34 0.61
C ALA A 264 -5.46 -16.82 0.78
N LYS A 265 -5.62 -16.05 -0.29
CA LYS A 265 -5.73 -14.59 -0.16
C LYS A 265 -7.10 -14.23 0.40
N ARG A 266 -7.17 -13.15 1.19
CA ARG A 266 -8.42 -12.71 1.84
C ARG A 266 -9.53 -12.45 0.83
N ASN A 267 -9.22 -11.95 -0.36
CA ASN A 267 -10.21 -11.72 -1.42
C ASN A 267 -10.83 -13.00 -2.01
N GLU A 268 -10.18 -14.16 -1.90
CA GLU A 268 -10.67 -15.47 -2.36
C GLU A 268 -11.62 -16.12 -1.34
N SER A 269 -11.68 -15.60 -0.12
CA SER A 269 -12.49 -16.14 0.97
C SER A 269 -13.96 -16.36 0.60
N LYS A 270 -14.54 -15.42 -0.16
CA LYS A 270 -15.95 -15.52 -0.58
C LYS A 270 -16.19 -16.72 -1.49
N THR A 271 -15.26 -17.00 -2.40
CA THR A 271 -15.34 -18.16 -3.30
C THR A 271 -15.21 -19.46 -2.51
N ILE A 272 -14.24 -19.54 -1.60
CA ILE A 272 -14.02 -20.71 -0.74
C ILE A 272 -15.25 -21.00 0.13
N PHE A 273 -15.79 -19.99 0.84
CA PHE A 273 -17.01 -20.17 1.63
C PHE A 273 -18.21 -20.64 0.79
N ARG A 274 -18.33 -20.14 -0.44
CA ARG A 274 -19.39 -20.56 -1.37
C ARG A 274 -19.22 -22.04 -1.74
N ILE A 275 -18.02 -22.48 -2.09
CA ILE A 275 -17.73 -23.89 -2.40
C ILE A 275 -18.09 -24.78 -1.21
N ILE A 276 -17.58 -24.45 -0.01
CA ILE A 276 -17.85 -25.20 1.21
C ILE A 276 -19.36 -25.32 1.44
N LYS A 277 -20.09 -24.20 1.37
CA LYS A 277 -21.55 -24.17 1.58
C LYS A 277 -22.33 -24.97 0.53
N MET A 278 -21.85 -25.05 -0.72
CA MET A 278 -22.50 -25.84 -1.78
C MET A 278 -22.32 -27.35 -1.54
N VAL A 279 -21.16 -27.78 -1.06
CA VAL A 279 -20.83 -29.21 -0.84
C VAL A 279 -21.37 -29.71 0.50
N ASP A 280 -21.10 -28.96 1.57
CA ASP A 280 -21.52 -29.28 2.93
C ASP A 280 -21.98 -28.01 3.68
N PRO A 281 -23.30 -27.75 3.70
CA PRO A 281 -23.89 -26.67 4.49
C PRO A 281 -23.67 -26.80 6.01
N THR A 282 -23.31 -27.99 6.51
CA THR A 282 -23.09 -28.27 7.93
C THR A 282 -21.62 -28.22 8.35
N ALA A 283 -20.72 -27.93 7.40
CA ALA A 283 -19.29 -27.82 7.67
C ALA A 283 -19.01 -26.71 8.69
N PHE A 284 -18.13 -27.02 9.64
CA PHE A 284 -17.62 -26.05 10.59
C PHE A 284 -16.31 -25.47 10.06
N VAL A 285 -16.20 -24.14 10.00
CA VAL A 285 -15.04 -23.47 9.39
C VAL A 285 -14.50 -22.42 10.33
N SER A 286 -13.21 -22.49 10.64
CA SER A 286 -12.47 -21.41 11.30
C SER A 286 -11.63 -20.67 10.28
N GLN A 287 -11.71 -19.34 10.27
CA GLN A 287 -10.89 -18.47 9.45
C GLN A 287 -10.04 -17.56 10.35
N SER A 288 -8.73 -17.65 10.19
CA SER A 288 -7.76 -16.84 10.95
C SER A 288 -6.97 -15.93 10.02
N SER A 289 -6.71 -14.69 10.46
CA SER A 289 -5.76 -13.82 9.76
C SER A 289 -4.35 -14.34 9.97
N VAL A 290 -3.56 -14.42 8.91
CA VAL A 290 -2.13 -14.76 9.00
C VAL A 290 -1.29 -13.53 8.67
N ILE A 291 -0.23 -13.32 9.44
CA ILE A 291 0.64 -12.14 9.29
C ILE A 291 1.40 -12.18 7.97
N GLY A 292 1.78 -13.37 7.52
CA GLY A 292 2.45 -13.58 6.23
C GLY A 292 2.52 -15.06 5.87
N VAL A 293 2.43 -15.33 4.57
CA VAL A 293 2.61 -16.65 3.98
C VAL A 293 3.72 -16.50 2.94
N TYR A 294 4.69 -17.42 2.95
CA TYR A 294 5.85 -17.31 2.09
C TYR A 294 6.13 -18.62 1.35
N GLY A 295 6.50 -18.52 0.06
CA GLY A 295 6.71 -19.68 -0.83
C GLY A 295 5.45 -20.13 -1.58
N GLU A 296 5.57 -21.13 -2.45
CA GLU A 296 4.46 -21.83 -3.16
C GLU A 296 3.31 -20.92 -3.65
N GLY A 297 3.63 -19.88 -4.43
CA GLY A 297 2.62 -18.94 -5.00
C GLY A 297 2.33 -17.70 -4.14
N PHE A 298 2.92 -17.59 -2.95
CA PHE A 298 2.91 -16.41 -2.08
C PHE A 298 4.21 -15.61 -2.18
N ASP A 299 4.38 -14.61 -1.31
CA ASP A 299 5.56 -13.75 -1.28
C ASP A 299 6.85 -14.57 -1.01
N GLN A 300 7.98 -14.14 -1.57
CA GLN A 300 9.26 -14.81 -1.35
C GLN A 300 9.88 -14.39 -0.01
N ILE A 301 10.61 -15.29 0.63
CA ILE A 301 11.39 -14.98 1.83
C ILE A 301 12.59 -14.11 1.43
N LYS A 302 12.53 -12.80 1.72
CA LYS A 302 13.56 -11.81 1.33
C LYS A 302 14.71 -11.65 2.34
N ILE A 303 15.03 -12.70 3.12
CA ILE A 303 16.15 -12.66 4.07
C ILE A 303 17.41 -13.17 3.36
N LYS A 304 18.47 -12.34 3.33
CA LYS A 304 19.77 -12.77 2.84
C LYS A 304 20.35 -13.82 3.79
N ALA A 305 20.43 -15.07 3.36
CA ALA A 305 21.16 -16.10 4.09
C ALA A 305 22.61 -15.62 4.33
N LYS A 306 23.06 -15.61 5.60
CA LYS A 306 24.45 -15.30 5.95
C LYS A 306 25.40 -16.18 5.10
N LYS A 307 26.55 -15.65 4.69
CA LYS A 307 27.54 -16.37 3.87
C LYS A 307 27.93 -17.75 4.45
N GLU A 308 27.87 -17.91 5.77
CA GLU A 308 28.12 -19.16 6.47
C GLU A 308 27.05 -20.23 6.20
N MET A 309 25.76 -19.84 6.14
CA MET A 309 24.66 -20.75 5.80
C MET A 309 24.78 -21.27 4.36
N LYS A 310 25.17 -20.44 3.39
CA LYS A 310 25.41 -20.91 2.01
C LYS A 310 26.53 -21.95 1.93
N LYS A 311 27.54 -21.86 2.80
CA LYS A 311 28.63 -22.85 2.88
C LYS A 311 28.13 -24.15 3.52
N GLN A 312 27.20 -24.06 4.46
CA GLN A 312 26.56 -25.19 5.13
C GLN A 312 25.53 -25.89 4.23
N GLU A 313 24.69 -25.16 3.50
CA GLU A 313 23.77 -25.68 2.49
C GLU A 313 24.51 -26.39 1.36
N LYS A 314 25.62 -25.83 0.88
CA LYS A 314 26.46 -26.48 -0.14
C LYS A 314 27.06 -27.79 0.38
N LYS A 315 27.53 -27.80 1.63
CA LYS A 315 27.99 -29.02 2.32
C LYS A 315 26.87 -30.03 2.55
N LEU A 316 25.66 -29.61 2.93
CA LEU A 316 24.50 -30.49 3.11
C LEU A 316 24.03 -31.08 1.78
N ALA A 317 23.94 -30.27 0.73
CA ALA A 317 23.58 -30.71 -0.61
C ALA A 317 24.64 -31.67 -1.21
N GLU A 318 25.92 -31.48 -0.90
CA GLU A 318 27.00 -32.41 -1.25
C GLU A 318 26.93 -33.71 -0.41
N ALA A 319 26.57 -33.64 0.86
CA ALA A 319 26.38 -34.81 1.73
C ALA A 319 25.16 -35.65 1.33
N MET A 320 24.05 -35.02 0.93
CA MET A 320 22.85 -35.70 0.43
C MET A 320 23.02 -36.31 -0.97
N LYS A 321 24.07 -35.89 -1.71
CA LYS A 321 24.44 -36.47 -3.01
C LYS A 321 25.42 -37.64 -2.91
N LYS A 322 25.97 -37.94 -1.72
CA LYS A 322 26.80 -39.13 -1.54
C LYS A 322 25.90 -40.36 -1.49
N PRO A 323 26.08 -41.35 -2.38
CA PRO A 323 25.34 -42.60 -2.29
C PRO A 323 25.70 -43.33 -0.99
N ALA A 324 24.72 -44.02 -0.40
CA ALA A 324 24.85 -44.84 0.80
C ALA A 324 25.67 -46.12 0.55
N ASN A 325 26.92 -45.97 0.10
CA ASN A 325 27.89 -47.05 -0.01
C ASN A 325 29.14 -46.65 0.77
N GLU A 326 29.08 -46.83 2.08
CA GLU A 326 30.23 -47.06 2.97
C GLU A 326 29.69 -47.42 4.36
N GLN A 327 28.99 -48.54 4.43
CA GLN A 327 28.94 -49.38 5.63
C GLN A 327 29.52 -50.74 5.24
N LYS A 328 30.79 -50.95 5.54
CA LYS A 328 31.40 -52.25 5.83
C LYS A 328 32.44 -52.04 6.91
#